data_AF-A0A941GCQ6-F1
#
_entry.id   AF-A0A941GCQ6-F1
#
_cell.length_a   1.000
_cell.length_b   1.000
_cell.length_c   1.000
_cell.angle_alpha   90.00
_cell.angle_beta   90.00
_cell.angle_gamma   90.00
#
_symmetry.space_group_name_H-M   'P 1'
#
loop_
_entity.id
_entity.type
_entity.pdbx_description
1 polymer ?
#
loop_
_entity_poly.entity_id
_entity_poly.type
_entity_poly.pdbx_seq_one_letter_code
_entity_poly.pdbx_strand_id
1 'polypeptide(L)'
;MKPVNTTSFSASDASGPERPGPGAARSGGRRHLLLSRPPAPIRVAILDDHPVVALGVGAYLEMRQGFRVVHQETSARGLLEKLAASPCDVALIDFYLPQEPWDGVNYLRRLKRYHPTMALITFSAGNRHETQYAAFRGGASGYLAKQWGMVLLPDMIRGVLSGKDAFLSVQDGKIRAIRPTPPHAQLTTSEVEILRHISQGLSVTQIAARLMRSKKTISTHKRRAMRKLELSDDLSLALYLREKFAG
;
A
#
# COMPACT_ATOMS: atom_id res chain seq x y z
N MET A 1 -2.15 -79.13 -32.15
CA MET A 1 -0.78 -79.17 -32.71
C MET A 1 -0.09 -77.88 -32.27
N LYS A 2 0.94 -77.90 -31.40
CA LYS A 2 2.38 -78.06 -31.70
C LYS A 2 2.90 -76.97 -32.68
N PRO A 3 4.18 -76.56 -32.64
CA PRO A 3 4.95 -75.96 -31.54
C PRO A 3 5.84 -74.77 -32.03
N VAL A 4 6.57 -74.15 -31.10
CA VAL A 4 8.02 -73.81 -31.12
C VAL A 4 8.79 -73.98 -32.44
N ASN A 5 9.50 -72.93 -32.93
CA ASN A 5 10.98 -72.90 -33.02
C ASN A 5 11.56 -71.58 -33.57
N THR A 6 12.35 -70.90 -32.74
CA THR A 6 13.79 -70.61 -32.86
C THR A 6 14.48 -70.64 -34.24
N THR A 7 15.26 -69.59 -34.55
CA THR A 7 16.62 -69.58 -35.18
C THR A 7 17.04 -68.10 -35.39
N SER A 8 17.97 -67.52 -34.61
CA SER A 8 19.45 -67.59 -34.66
C SER A 8 20.11 -66.67 -35.70
N PHE A 9 20.95 -65.76 -35.17
CA PHE A 9 22.25 -65.28 -35.67
C PHE A 9 22.67 -65.62 -37.11
N SER A 10 23.11 -64.62 -37.88
CA SER A 10 24.54 -64.39 -38.12
C SER A 10 24.78 -63.14 -38.97
N ALA A 11 25.79 -62.37 -38.56
CA ALA A 11 26.42 -61.31 -39.33
C ALA A 11 27.11 -61.86 -40.58
N SER A 12 27.25 -61.02 -41.61
CA SER A 12 28.55 -60.67 -42.20
C SER A 12 28.38 -59.83 -43.45
N ASP A 13 29.20 -58.78 -43.53
CA ASP A 13 29.88 -58.30 -44.74
C ASP A 13 29.07 -57.68 -45.88
N ALA A 14 29.55 -56.67 -46.61
CA ALA A 14 30.65 -55.75 -46.43
C ALA A 14 30.43 -54.61 -47.46
N SER A 15 30.73 -53.38 -47.03
CA SER A 15 31.36 -52.29 -47.79
C SER A 15 31.05 -52.05 -49.29
N GLY A 16 30.49 -50.87 -49.59
CA GLY A 16 30.67 -50.16 -50.86
C GLY A 16 29.98 -48.77 -50.83
N PRO A 17 30.66 -47.64 -51.14
CA PRO A 17 30.23 -46.32 -50.67
C PRO A 17 29.27 -45.63 -51.65
N GLU A 18 28.05 -45.31 -51.20
CA GLU A 18 27.19 -44.36 -51.91
C GLU A 18 27.36 -42.94 -51.34
N ARG A 19 27.65 -42.03 -52.28
CA ARG A 19 27.88 -40.60 -52.07
C ARG A 19 26.60 -39.94 -51.53
N PRO A 20 26.64 -39.16 -50.43
CA PRO A 20 25.53 -38.28 -50.10
C PRO A 20 25.57 -37.04 -51.00
N GLY A 21 24.45 -36.73 -51.65
CA GLY A 21 24.21 -35.50 -52.41
C GLY A 21 24.30 -34.23 -51.55
N PRO A 22 24.18 -33.03 -52.16
CA PRO A 22 24.51 -31.77 -51.50
C PRO A 22 23.45 -31.43 -50.45
N GLY A 23 23.70 -31.83 -49.21
CA GLY A 23 22.99 -31.35 -48.03
C GLY A 23 23.39 -29.90 -47.75
N ALA A 24 22.42 -29.01 -47.92
CA ALA A 24 22.51 -27.58 -47.69
C ALA A 24 23.34 -27.22 -46.44
N ALA A 25 24.31 -26.34 -46.66
CA ALA A 25 25.10 -25.71 -45.63
C ALA A 25 24.21 -25.21 -44.49
N ARG A 26 24.38 -25.80 -43.30
CA ARG A 26 23.88 -25.25 -42.03
C ARG A 26 24.66 -23.98 -41.74
N SER A 27 24.19 -22.87 -42.32
CA SER A 27 24.55 -21.52 -41.93
C SER A 27 24.07 -21.29 -40.51
N GLY A 28 25.04 -21.07 -39.62
CA GLY A 28 24.83 -20.73 -38.22
C GLY A 28 24.08 -19.41 -38.07
N GLY A 29 22.75 -19.50 -38.02
CA GLY A 29 21.92 -18.45 -37.45
C GLY A 29 22.17 -18.43 -35.95
N ARG A 30 23.15 -17.62 -35.51
CA ARG A 30 23.21 -17.13 -34.13
C ARG A 30 21.86 -16.47 -33.85
N ARG A 31 20.93 -17.23 -33.29
CA ARG A 31 19.75 -16.71 -32.62
C ARG A 31 20.29 -15.87 -31.47
N HIS A 32 20.48 -14.58 -31.71
CA HIS A 32 20.51 -13.61 -30.62
C HIS A 32 19.19 -13.82 -29.89
N LEU A 33 19.24 -14.57 -28.79
CA LEU A 33 18.28 -14.42 -27.71
C LEU A 33 18.30 -12.93 -27.42
N LEU A 34 17.25 -12.22 -27.84
CA LEU A 34 16.98 -10.89 -27.35
C LEU A 34 16.93 -11.06 -25.84
N LEU A 35 18.06 -10.78 -25.18
CA LEU A 35 18.13 -10.65 -23.74
C LEU A 35 17.07 -9.61 -23.42
N SER A 36 15.92 -10.08 -22.96
CA SER A 36 14.79 -9.26 -22.57
C SER A 36 15.36 -8.17 -21.68
N ARG A 37 15.35 -6.94 -22.20
CA ARG A 37 15.85 -5.76 -21.48
C ARG A 37 15.26 -5.86 -20.07
N PRO A 38 16.08 -5.85 -19.01
CA PRO A 38 15.53 -5.93 -17.66
C PRO A 38 14.46 -4.84 -17.53
N PRO A 39 13.29 -5.17 -16.98
CA PRO A 39 12.18 -4.23 -16.91
C PRO A 39 12.67 -2.92 -16.30
N ALA A 40 12.24 -1.80 -16.87
CA ALA A 40 12.64 -0.48 -16.39
C ALA A 40 12.32 -0.38 -14.89
N PRO A 41 13.23 0.20 -14.08
CA PRO A 41 13.00 0.30 -12.64
C PRO A 41 11.79 1.18 -12.36
N ILE A 42 11.02 0.80 -11.34
CA ILE A 42 9.89 1.55 -10.82
C ILE A 42 10.41 2.86 -10.25
N ARG A 43 9.94 3.98 -10.80
CA ARG A 43 10.29 5.33 -10.38
C ARG A 43 9.47 5.71 -9.16
N VAL A 44 10.13 5.93 -8.03
CA VAL A 44 9.51 6.24 -6.75
C VAL A 44 9.78 7.70 -6.38
N ALA A 45 8.74 8.41 -5.96
CA ALA A 45 8.88 9.67 -5.24
C ALA A 45 8.61 9.46 -3.76
N ILE A 46 9.30 10.20 -2.89
CA ILE A 46 9.11 10.16 -1.44
C ILE A 46 8.86 11.58 -0.95
N LEU A 47 7.83 11.76 -0.13
CA LEU A 47 7.57 12.98 0.63
C LEU A 47 7.37 12.64 2.10
N ASP A 48 8.24 13.18 2.94
CA ASP A 48 8.18 13.05 4.39
C ASP A 48 8.80 14.29 5.01
N ASP A 49 8.11 14.94 5.95
CA ASP A 49 8.63 16.12 6.65
C ASP A 49 9.78 15.76 7.60
N HIS A 50 10.04 14.46 7.84
CA HIS A 50 11.20 13.96 8.58
C HIS A 50 12.32 13.51 7.60
N PRO A 51 13.41 14.31 7.44
CA PRO A 51 14.46 14.01 6.45
C PRO A 51 15.11 12.63 6.63
N VAL A 52 15.27 12.20 7.88
CA VAL A 52 15.85 10.88 8.22
C VAL A 52 14.97 9.74 7.71
N VAL A 53 13.65 9.88 7.80
CA VAL A 53 12.71 8.86 7.29
C VAL A 53 12.77 8.82 5.77
N ALA A 54 12.72 9.99 5.11
CA ALA A 54 12.84 10.06 3.65
C ALA A 54 14.14 9.42 3.14
N LEU A 55 15.28 9.73 3.77
CA LEU A 55 16.60 9.16 3.43
C LEU A 55 16.64 7.65 3.65
N GLY A 56 16.14 7.19 4.80
CA GLY A 56 16.08 5.76 5.11
C GLY A 56 15.26 5.00 4.08
N VAL A 57 14.03 5.47 3.80
CA VAL A 57 13.12 4.88 2.81
C VAL A 57 13.76 4.85 1.42
N GLY A 58 14.39 5.96 1.02
CA GLY A 58 15.07 6.07 -0.26
C GLY A 58 16.19 5.04 -0.41
N ALA A 59 17.13 5.02 0.54
CA ALA A 59 18.26 4.09 0.53
C ALA A 59 17.80 2.62 0.52
N TYR A 60 16.78 2.30 1.32
CA TYR A 60 16.22 0.95 1.39
C TYR A 60 15.61 0.49 0.06
N LEU A 61 14.92 1.37 -0.66
CA LEU A 61 14.35 1.04 -1.96
C LEU A 61 15.43 0.92 -3.04
N GLU A 62 16.42 1.81 -3.05
CA GLU A 62 17.55 1.78 -4.01
C GLU A 62 18.42 0.51 -3.88
N MET A 63 18.54 -0.06 -2.68
CA MET A 63 19.22 -1.34 -2.48
C MET A 63 18.50 -2.54 -3.13
N ARG A 64 17.27 -2.36 -3.62
CA ARG A 64 16.46 -3.44 -4.20
C ARG A 64 16.39 -3.29 -5.71
N GLN A 65 16.68 -4.38 -6.41
CA GLN A 65 16.53 -4.42 -7.86
C GLN A 65 15.10 -4.07 -8.29
N GLY A 66 15.00 -3.23 -9.32
CA GLY A 66 13.73 -2.83 -9.92
C GLY A 66 13.09 -1.58 -9.31
N PHE A 67 13.78 -0.85 -8.42
CA PHE A 67 13.34 0.46 -7.94
C PHE A 67 14.37 1.53 -8.27
N ARG A 68 13.90 2.77 -8.42
CA ARG A 68 14.71 3.98 -8.54
C ARG A 68 13.98 5.13 -7.89
N VAL A 69 14.58 5.76 -6.88
CA VAL A 69 14.06 6.94 -6.21
C VAL A 69 14.42 8.15 -7.05
N VAL A 70 13.41 8.77 -7.66
CA VAL A 70 13.60 9.91 -8.57
C VAL A 70 13.38 11.25 -7.88
N HIS A 71 12.63 11.26 -6.77
CA HIS A 71 12.36 12.44 -5.95
C HIS A 71 12.35 12.06 -4.48
N GLN A 72 12.93 12.93 -3.66
CA GLN A 72 12.95 12.75 -2.22
C GLN A 72 12.86 14.13 -1.58
N GLU A 73 11.65 14.51 -1.19
CA GLU A 73 11.34 15.85 -0.75
C GLU A 73 10.85 15.86 0.70
N THR A 74 11.04 16.99 1.35
CA THR A 74 10.50 17.28 2.68
C THR A 74 9.40 18.35 2.63
N SER A 75 9.06 18.82 1.43
CA SER A 75 8.03 19.84 1.19
C SER A 75 7.04 19.37 0.11
N ALA A 76 5.75 19.54 0.40
CA ALA A 76 4.66 19.18 -0.51
C ALA A 76 4.71 20.01 -1.79
N ARG A 77 5.02 21.30 -1.66
CA ARG A 77 5.24 22.17 -2.82
C ARG A 77 6.42 21.70 -3.68
N GLY A 78 7.56 21.40 -3.06
CA GLY A 78 8.76 20.95 -3.77
C GLY A 78 8.51 19.68 -4.58
N LEU A 79 7.75 18.72 -4.02
CA LEU A 79 7.40 17.51 -4.75
C LEU A 79 6.54 17.80 -5.98
N LEU A 80 5.50 18.64 -5.86
CA LEU A 80 4.64 19.00 -7.00
C LEU A 80 5.44 19.66 -8.14
N GLU A 81 6.36 20.56 -7.81
CA GLU A 81 7.21 21.24 -8.80
C GLU A 81 8.11 20.23 -9.54
N LYS A 82 8.71 19.28 -8.82
CA LYS A 82 9.59 18.28 -9.44
C LYS A 82 8.83 17.22 -10.26
N LEU A 83 7.63 16.85 -9.85
CA LEU A 83 6.77 15.92 -10.60
C LEU A 83 6.35 16.48 -11.97
N ALA A 84 6.27 17.81 -12.13
CA ALA A 84 6.00 18.44 -13.41
C ALA A 84 7.15 18.26 -14.41
N ALA A 85 8.40 18.25 -13.94
CA ALA A 85 9.59 18.09 -14.80
C ALA A 85 9.97 16.62 -15.03
N SER A 86 9.75 15.76 -14.03
CA SER A 86 10.16 14.36 -14.07
C SER A 86 9.07 13.50 -13.41
N PRO A 87 8.26 12.75 -14.18
CA PRO A 87 7.18 11.95 -13.60
C PRO A 87 7.71 10.78 -12.77
N CYS A 88 6.85 10.12 -12.01
CA CYS A 88 7.16 8.85 -11.34
C CYS A 88 5.96 7.89 -11.42
N ASP A 89 6.20 6.62 -11.13
CA ASP A 89 5.17 5.58 -11.20
C ASP A 89 4.37 5.53 -9.90
N VAL A 90 5.04 5.76 -8.77
CA VAL A 90 4.46 5.76 -7.43
C VAL A 90 5.03 6.87 -6.57
N ALA A 91 4.21 7.45 -5.70
CA ALA A 91 4.66 8.34 -4.64
C ALA A 91 4.32 7.79 -3.25
N LEU A 92 5.32 7.74 -2.37
CA LEU A 92 5.17 7.47 -0.94
C LEU A 92 5.02 8.82 -0.22
N ILE A 93 3.89 9.04 0.42
CA ILE A 93 3.51 10.34 0.98
C ILE A 93 3.21 10.20 2.47
N ASP A 94 3.91 10.92 3.34
CA ASP A 94 3.41 11.10 4.71
C ASP A 94 2.13 11.94 4.68
N PHE A 95 1.17 11.51 5.49
CA PHE A 95 -0.15 12.14 5.54
C PHE A 95 -0.14 13.46 6.30
N TYR A 96 0.65 13.54 7.37
CA TYR A 96 0.74 14.71 8.23
C TYR A 96 1.97 15.51 7.84
N LEU A 97 1.76 16.68 7.26
CA LEU A 97 2.81 17.61 6.86
C LEU A 97 2.52 18.96 7.54
N PRO A 98 2.76 19.10 8.85
CA PRO A 98 2.28 20.20 9.67
C PRO A 98 2.82 21.58 9.26
N GLN A 99 3.92 21.62 8.50
CA GLN A 99 4.55 22.86 8.01
C GLN A 99 4.07 23.26 6.60
N GLU A 100 3.18 22.47 5.99
CA GLU A 100 2.75 22.67 4.61
C GLU A 100 1.30 23.20 4.53
N PRO A 101 0.99 24.09 3.57
CA PRO A 101 -0.37 24.64 3.41
C PRO A 101 -1.36 23.62 2.83
N TRP A 102 -0.86 22.50 2.32
CA TRP A 102 -1.66 21.42 1.74
C TRP A 102 -1.32 20.12 2.46
N ASP A 103 -2.18 19.72 3.41
CA ASP A 103 -2.02 18.49 4.17
C ASP A 103 -3.08 17.44 3.81
N GLY A 104 -2.78 16.19 4.18
CA GLY A 104 -3.69 15.05 4.14
C GLY A 104 -4.46 14.88 2.82
N VAL A 105 -5.79 14.83 2.94
CA VAL A 105 -6.71 14.48 1.84
C VAL A 105 -6.63 15.47 0.68
N ASN A 106 -6.49 16.77 0.97
CA ASN A 106 -6.50 17.80 -0.06
C ASN A 106 -5.26 17.70 -0.95
N TYR A 107 -4.11 17.41 -0.36
CA TYR A 107 -2.86 17.19 -1.10
C TYR A 107 -2.93 15.94 -1.98
N LEU A 108 -3.44 14.82 -1.45
CA LEU A 108 -3.62 13.58 -2.23
C LEU A 108 -4.56 13.79 -3.43
N ARG A 109 -5.69 14.50 -3.24
CA ARG A 109 -6.61 14.85 -4.34
C ARG A 109 -5.92 15.69 -5.41
N ARG A 110 -5.08 16.63 -4.99
CA ARG A 110 -4.31 17.48 -5.89
C ARG A 110 -3.34 16.65 -6.72
N LEU A 111 -2.57 15.76 -6.09
CA LEU A 111 -1.68 14.83 -6.79
C LEU A 111 -2.45 13.96 -7.78
N LYS A 112 -3.59 13.37 -7.39
CA LYS A 112 -4.41 12.59 -8.32
C LYS A 112 -4.98 13.38 -9.48
N ARG A 113 -5.33 14.65 -9.27
CA ARG A 113 -5.84 15.52 -10.33
C ARG A 113 -4.76 15.84 -11.37
N TYR A 114 -3.53 16.12 -10.96
CA TYR A 114 -2.44 16.47 -11.87
C TYR A 114 -1.68 15.25 -12.43
N HIS A 115 -1.68 14.13 -11.69
CA HIS A 115 -0.98 12.89 -12.05
C HIS A 115 -1.91 11.67 -11.88
N PRO A 116 -2.95 11.52 -12.72
CA PRO A 116 -3.97 10.49 -12.54
C PRO A 116 -3.44 9.05 -12.62
N THR A 117 -2.38 8.82 -13.40
CA THR A 117 -1.77 7.50 -13.59
C THR A 117 -0.77 7.11 -12.49
N MET A 118 -0.30 8.07 -11.69
CA MET A 118 0.69 7.83 -10.64
C MET A 118 0.04 7.17 -9.43
N ALA A 119 0.53 6.02 -8.98
CA ALA A 119 0.04 5.39 -7.76
C ALA A 119 0.41 6.23 -6.53
N LEU A 120 -0.49 6.29 -5.55
CA LEU A 120 -0.23 7.00 -4.29
C LEU A 120 -0.30 6.00 -3.14
N ILE A 121 0.75 5.95 -2.33
CA ILE A 121 0.75 5.19 -1.08
C ILE A 121 0.97 6.18 0.05
N THR A 122 0.04 6.20 1.00
CA THR A 122 0.25 6.95 2.24
C THR A 122 1.11 6.13 3.19
N PHE A 123 2.24 6.68 3.63
CA PHE A 123 3.17 6.07 4.58
C PHE A 123 3.25 6.93 5.84
N SER A 124 2.49 6.58 6.89
CA SER A 124 2.30 7.50 8.02
C SER A 124 2.39 6.85 9.39
N ALA A 125 2.78 7.64 10.39
CA ALA A 125 2.81 7.25 11.80
C ALA A 125 1.53 7.62 12.58
N GLY A 126 0.58 8.33 11.95
CA GLY A 126 -0.64 8.76 12.63
C GLY A 126 -1.67 7.65 12.90
N ASN A 127 -2.81 8.03 13.47
CA ASN A 127 -3.93 7.15 13.77
C ASN A 127 -4.30 6.31 12.55
N ARG A 128 -4.29 4.99 12.69
CA ARG A 128 -4.33 4.07 11.55
C ARG A 128 -5.67 4.17 10.84
N HIS A 129 -6.78 4.11 11.59
CA HIS A 129 -8.12 4.10 10.99
C HIS A 129 -8.48 5.43 10.34
N GLU A 130 -8.18 6.55 11.00
CA GLU A 130 -8.48 7.88 10.47
C GLU A 130 -7.64 8.17 9.21
N THR A 131 -6.33 7.96 9.31
CA THR A 131 -5.39 8.24 8.22
C THR A 131 -5.64 7.33 7.02
N GLN A 132 -5.91 6.04 7.24
CA GLN A 132 -6.24 5.09 6.19
C GLN A 132 -7.53 5.48 5.46
N TYR A 133 -8.59 5.82 6.19
CA TYR A 133 -9.85 6.24 5.58
C TYR A 133 -9.67 7.56 4.81
N ALA A 134 -8.94 8.51 5.37
CA ALA A 134 -8.67 9.79 4.74
C ALA A 134 -7.81 9.63 3.46
N ALA A 135 -6.77 8.79 3.50
CA ALA A 135 -5.97 8.43 2.32
C ALA A 135 -6.83 7.84 1.20
N PHE A 136 -7.70 6.88 1.53
CA PHE A 136 -8.66 6.31 0.58
C PHE A 136 -9.58 7.37 -0.03
N ARG A 137 -10.13 8.28 0.78
CA ARG A 137 -10.95 9.42 0.30
C ARG A 137 -10.16 10.45 -0.50
N GLY A 138 -8.84 10.48 -0.33
CA GLY A 138 -7.90 11.30 -1.10
C GLY A 138 -7.53 10.69 -2.46
N GLY A 139 -7.98 9.47 -2.74
CA GLY A 139 -7.63 8.74 -3.95
C GLY A 139 -6.30 7.99 -3.86
N ALA A 140 -5.78 7.75 -2.65
CA ALA A 140 -4.63 6.88 -2.49
C ALA A 140 -4.94 5.46 -2.97
N SER A 141 -3.94 4.80 -3.56
CA SER A 141 -3.99 3.40 -3.98
C SER A 141 -3.67 2.45 -2.83
N GLY A 142 -3.01 2.93 -1.78
CA GLY A 142 -2.78 2.16 -0.57
C GLY A 142 -2.35 2.97 0.64
N TYR A 143 -2.30 2.29 1.78
CA TYR A 143 -1.86 2.83 3.07
C TYR A 143 -0.96 1.83 3.79
N LEU A 144 0.14 2.33 4.34
CA LEU A 144 1.07 1.55 5.16
C LEU A 144 1.46 2.37 6.40
N ALA A 145 1.16 1.84 7.59
CA ALA A 145 1.60 2.47 8.82
C ALA A 145 3.12 2.31 8.96
N LYS A 146 3.85 3.39 9.31
CA LYS A 146 5.31 3.38 9.56
C LYS A 146 5.73 2.31 10.58
N GLN A 147 4.81 1.91 11.46
CA GLN A 147 4.96 0.85 12.47
C GLN A 147 5.32 -0.53 11.89
N TRP A 148 4.82 -0.85 10.69
CA TRP A 148 5.17 -2.10 9.99
C TRP A 148 6.58 -2.08 9.40
N GLY A 149 7.26 -0.94 9.50
CA GLY A 149 8.56 -0.70 8.91
C GLY A 149 8.50 -0.69 7.39
N MET A 150 9.69 -0.66 6.81
CA MET A 150 9.88 -0.52 5.36
C MET A 150 9.85 -1.86 4.63
N VAL A 151 9.81 -2.99 5.37
CA VAL A 151 9.88 -4.37 4.85
C VAL A 151 8.80 -4.66 3.81
N LEU A 152 7.60 -4.10 4.01
CA LEU A 152 6.44 -4.34 3.15
C LEU A 152 6.32 -3.33 1.99
N LEU A 153 7.15 -2.28 1.93
CA LEU A 153 7.06 -1.26 0.87
C LEU A 153 7.25 -1.82 -0.55
N PRO A 154 8.23 -2.70 -0.84
CA PRO A 154 8.41 -3.21 -2.19
C PRO A 154 7.19 -3.97 -2.70
N ASP A 155 6.58 -4.79 -1.84
CA ASP A 155 5.41 -5.59 -2.18
C ASP A 155 4.15 -4.72 -2.27
N MET A 156 4.03 -3.71 -1.40
CA MET A 156 2.96 -2.72 -1.49
C MET A 156 3.03 -1.95 -2.80
N ILE A 157 4.21 -1.46 -3.19
CA ILE A 157 4.43 -0.72 -4.44
C ILE A 157 4.07 -1.57 -5.65
N ARG A 158 4.59 -2.80 -5.74
CA ARG A 158 4.25 -3.72 -6.83
C ARG A 158 2.75 -4.04 -6.85
N GLY A 159 2.15 -4.21 -5.67
CA GLY A 159 0.73 -4.46 -5.50
C GLY A 159 -0.13 -3.33 -6.07
N VAL A 160 0.12 -2.07 -5.71
CA VAL A 160 -0.68 -0.95 -6.21
C VAL A 160 -0.48 -0.69 -7.70
N LEU A 161 0.71 -0.96 -8.23
CA LEU A 161 1.01 -0.82 -9.66
C LEU A 161 0.41 -1.95 -10.51
N SER A 162 0.08 -3.10 -9.93
CA SER A 162 -0.55 -4.21 -10.64
C SER A 162 -2.02 -3.96 -11.06
N GLY A 163 -2.58 -2.78 -10.74
CA GLY A 163 -3.79 -2.27 -11.39
C GLY A 163 -5.11 -2.93 -10.98
N LYS A 164 -5.24 -3.42 -9.74
CA LYS A 164 -6.48 -4.08 -9.26
C LYS A 164 -7.62 -3.13 -8.83
N ASP A 165 -7.51 -1.82 -9.08
CA ASP A 165 -8.41 -0.76 -8.57
C ASP A 165 -8.77 -0.88 -7.06
N ALA A 166 -7.97 -1.65 -6.34
CA ALA A 166 -8.19 -2.01 -4.96
C ALA A 166 -7.29 -1.17 -4.08
N PHE A 167 -7.87 -0.64 -3.00
CA PHE A 167 -7.08 0.01 -1.96
C PHE A 167 -6.35 -1.06 -1.14
N LEU A 168 -5.02 -1.01 -1.15
CA LEU A 168 -4.18 -1.95 -0.42
C LEU A 168 -3.81 -1.41 0.97
N SER A 169 -3.89 -2.27 1.97
CA SER A 169 -3.41 -1.95 3.32
C SER A 169 -2.88 -3.18 4.03
N VAL A 170 -2.06 -2.96 5.06
CA VAL A 170 -1.58 -4.01 5.96
C VAL A 170 -2.64 -4.31 7.04
N GLN A 171 -3.03 -5.59 7.16
CA GLN A 171 -3.82 -6.15 8.25
C GLN A 171 -3.13 -7.43 8.73
N ASP A 172 -2.86 -7.53 10.04
CA ASP A 172 -2.18 -8.67 10.67
C ASP A 172 -0.86 -9.03 9.97
N GLY A 173 -0.07 -8.00 9.61
CA GLY A 173 1.23 -8.15 8.93
C GLY A 173 1.14 -8.56 7.45
N LYS A 174 -0.06 -8.65 6.87
CA LYS A 174 -0.25 -9.03 5.46
C LYS A 174 -0.90 -7.91 4.67
N ILE A 175 -0.42 -7.69 3.45
CA ILE A 175 -1.04 -6.76 2.50
C ILE A 175 -2.33 -7.39 1.98
N ARG A 176 -3.44 -6.64 2.10
CA ARG A 176 -4.76 -7.07 1.64
C ARG A 176 -5.46 -5.93 0.91
N ALA A 177 -6.28 -6.29 -0.08
CA ALA A 177 -7.28 -5.39 -0.64
C ALA A 177 -8.41 -5.20 0.38
N ILE A 178 -8.74 -3.95 0.70
CA ILE A 178 -9.80 -3.60 1.64
C ILE A 178 -10.62 -2.41 1.11
N ARG A 179 -11.78 -2.18 1.71
CA ARG A 179 -12.56 -0.95 1.51
C ARG A 179 -12.64 -0.19 2.84
N PRO A 180 -11.80 0.84 3.07
CA PRO A 180 -11.83 1.61 4.30
C PRO A 180 -13.20 2.23 4.55
N THR A 181 -13.70 2.08 5.77
CA THR A 181 -14.94 2.68 6.24
C THR A 181 -14.64 3.90 7.13
N PRO A 182 -15.57 4.87 7.24
CA PRO A 182 -15.39 5.98 8.17
C PRO A 182 -15.14 5.45 9.60
N PRO A 183 -14.21 6.02 10.37
CA PRO A 183 -13.90 5.56 11.73
C PRO A 183 -15.14 5.46 12.63
N HIS A 184 -16.05 6.43 12.54
CA HIS A 184 -17.30 6.44 13.30
C HIS A 184 -18.29 5.35 12.90
N ALA A 185 -18.18 4.78 11.69
CA ALA A 185 -19.05 3.70 11.24
C ALA A 185 -18.81 2.39 12.01
N GLN A 186 -17.70 2.29 12.76
CA GLN A 186 -17.41 1.14 13.64
C GLN A 186 -18.08 1.27 15.02
N LEU A 187 -18.65 2.43 15.33
CA LEU A 187 -19.31 2.70 16.61
C LEU A 187 -20.73 2.12 16.61
N THR A 188 -21.11 1.53 17.73
CA THR A 188 -22.50 1.11 17.99
C THR A 188 -23.37 2.32 18.31
N THR A 189 -24.69 2.16 18.18
CA THR A 189 -25.66 3.22 18.54
C THR A 189 -25.45 3.74 19.96
N SER A 190 -25.19 2.86 20.93
CA SER A 190 -24.93 3.25 22.33
C SER A 190 -23.61 4.01 22.50
N GLU A 191 -22.58 3.65 21.75
CA GLU A 191 -21.30 4.37 21.77
C GLU A 191 -21.48 5.78 21.18
N VAL A 192 -22.17 5.91 20.05
CA VAL A 192 -22.49 7.21 19.43
C VAL A 192 -23.35 8.08 20.35
N GLU A 193 -24.38 7.52 20.98
CA GLU A 193 -25.24 8.21 21.95
C GLU A 193 -24.41 8.81 23.11
N ILE A 194 -23.50 8.03 23.66
CA ILE A 194 -22.63 8.46 24.77
C ILE A 194 -21.66 9.55 24.30
N LEU A 195 -21.01 9.38 23.15
CA LEU A 195 -20.09 10.38 22.61
C LEU A 195 -20.80 11.72 22.33
N ARG A 196 -22.04 11.69 21.84
CA ARG A 196 -22.87 12.88 21.62
C ARG A 196 -23.17 13.63 22.92
N HIS A 197 -23.45 12.91 24.01
CA HIS A 197 -23.64 13.59 25.29
C HIS A 197 -22.34 14.17 25.85
N ILE A 198 -21.20 13.48 25.65
CA ILE A 198 -19.90 14.01 26.04
C ILE A 198 -19.58 15.28 25.23
N SER A 199 -19.91 15.33 23.93
CA SER A 199 -19.68 16.52 23.10
C SER A 199 -20.54 17.72 23.53
N GLN A 200 -21.66 17.46 24.23
CA GLN A 200 -22.52 18.47 24.85
C GLN A 200 -22.02 18.91 26.24
N GLY A 201 -20.87 18.41 26.70
CA GLY A 201 -20.27 18.75 28.00
C GLY A 201 -20.79 17.94 29.18
N LEU A 202 -21.57 16.87 28.95
CA LEU A 202 -22.09 16.04 30.05
C LEU A 202 -20.99 15.09 30.57
N SER A 203 -20.86 15.03 31.89
CA SER A 203 -20.03 14.05 32.58
C SER A 203 -20.63 12.64 32.53
N VAL A 204 -19.79 11.61 32.73
CA VAL A 204 -20.23 10.20 32.83
C VAL A 204 -21.35 10.01 33.87
N THR A 205 -21.30 10.76 34.98
CA THR A 205 -22.34 10.74 36.02
C THR A 205 -23.67 11.31 35.52
N GLN A 206 -23.63 12.45 34.82
CA GLN A 206 -24.84 13.08 34.26
C GLN A 206 -25.46 12.21 33.14
N ILE A 207 -24.62 11.60 32.30
CA ILE A 207 -25.07 10.67 31.25
C ILE A 207 -25.73 9.43 31.86
N ALA A 208 -25.13 8.86 32.91
CA ALA A 208 -25.68 7.71 33.62
C ALA A 208 -27.08 7.99 34.17
N ALA A 209 -27.26 9.14 34.83
CA ALA A 209 -28.57 9.59 35.32
C ALA A 209 -29.56 9.80 34.17
N ARG A 210 -29.15 10.50 33.10
CA ARG A 210 -30.00 10.82 31.94
C ARG A 210 -30.48 9.57 31.20
N LEU A 211 -29.62 8.57 31.03
CA LEU A 211 -29.93 7.34 30.29
C LEU A 211 -30.45 6.21 31.19
N MET A 212 -30.64 6.45 32.49
CA MET A 212 -31.01 5.43 33.49
C MET A 212 -30.12 4.17 33.43
N ARG A 213 -28.80 4.39 33.30
CA ARG A 213 -27.78 3.32 33.21
C ARG A 213 -26.73 3.53 34.29
N SER A 214 -26.03 2.46 34.69
CA SER A 214 -24.95 2.59 35.67
C SER A 214 -23.77 3.43 35.13
N LYS A 215 -23.05 4.16 36.01
CA LYS A 215 -21.80 4.86 35.65
C LYS A 215 -20.78 3.91 35.02
N LYS A 216 -20.72 2.66 35.48
CA LYS A 216 -19.86 1.60 34.94
C LYS A 216 -20.21 1.28 33.49
N THR A 217 -21.50 1.19 33.15
CA THR A 217 -21.98 0.96 31.78
C THR A 217 -21.53 2.09 30.85
N ILE A 218 -21.78 3.34 31.25
CA ILE A 218 -21.38 4.51 30.44
C ILE A 218 -19.86 4.56 30.25
N SER A 219 -19.09 4.38 31.33
CA SER A 219 -17.62 4.35 31.27
C SER A 219 -17.09 3.23 30.36
N THR A 220 -17.73 2.06 30.40
CA THR A 220 -17.37 0.92 29.53
C THR A 220 -17.59 1.25 28.06
N HIS A 221 -18.75 1.82 27.70
CA HIS A 221 -19.01 2.22 26.31
C HIS A 221 -18.10 3.36 25.85
N LYS A 222 -17.86 4.39 26.68
CA LYS A 222 -16.89 5.45 26.38
C LYS A 222 -15.51 4.85 26.04
N ARG A 223 -15.01 3.94 26.88
CA ARG A 223 -13.72 3.29 26.66
C ARG A 223 -13.69 2.42 25.40
N ARG A 224 -14.77 1.69 25.11
CA ARG A 224 -14.90 0.90 23.87
C ARG A 224 -14.90 1.81 22.64
N ALA A 225 -15.61 2.93 22.69
CA ALA A 225 -15.63 3.92 21.62
C ALA A 225 -14.23 4.51 21.38
N MET A 226 -13.55 4.98 22.43
CA MET A 226 -12.18 5.49 22.35
C MET A 226 -11.22 4.46 21.74
N ARG A 227 -11.31 3.19 22.17
CA ARG A 227 -10.49 2.11 21.61
C ARG A 227 -10.75 1.88 20.11
N LYS A 228 -12.02 1.90 19.68
CA LYS A 228 -12.38 1.76 18.25
C LYS A 228 -11.91 2.94 17.40
N LEU A 229 -11.86 4.12 18.01
CA LEU A 229 -11.34 5.34 17.39
C LEU A 229 -9.82 5.47 17.53
N GLU A 230 -9.14 4.51 18.17
CA GLU A 230 -7.70 4.56 18.49
C GLU A 230 -7.29 5.84 19.26
N LEU A 231 -8.14 6.29 20.19
CA LEU A 231 -7.89 7.45 21.05
C LEU A 231 -7.34 7.02 22.42
N SER A 232 -6.22 7.61 22.82
CA SER A 232 -5.49 7.28 24.05
C SER A 232 -6.06 7.90 25.31
N ASP A 233 -6.65 9.09 25.21
CA ASP A 233 -6.99 9.92 26.36
C ASP A 233 -8.20 10.82 26.10
N ASP A 234 -8.69 11.44 27.19
CA ASP A 234 -9.88 12.29 27.17
C ASP A 234 -9.66 13.60 26.41
N LEU A 235 -8.41 14.09 26.30
CA LEU A 235 -8.08 15.26 25.50
C LEU A 235 -8.25 14.94 24.01
N SER A 236 -7.69 13.82 23.56
CA SER A 236 -7.84 13.30 22.20
C SER A 236 -9.31 13.07 21.86
N LEU A 237 -10.09 12.55 22.81
CA LEU A 237 -11.53 12.43 22.68
C LEU A 237 -12.22 13.80 22.53
N ALA A 238 -11.89 14.77 23.37
CA ALA A 238 -12.48 16.11 23.28
C ALA A 238 -12.17 16.79 21.93
N LEU A 239 -10.93 16.68 21.44
CA LEU A 239 -10.52 17.21 20.14
C LEU A 239 -11.29 16.53 18.99
N TYR A 240 -11.40 15.20 19.01
CA TYR A 240 -12.19 14.43 18.05
C TYR A 240 -13.65 14.87 18.04
N LEU A 241 -14.27 14.99 19.22
CA LEU A 241 -15.67 15.39 19.35
C LEU A 241 -15.90 16.81 18.85
N ARG A 242 -14.96 17.72 19.10
CA ARG A 242 -15.02 19.08 18.57
C ARG A 242 -14.99 19.10 17.05
N GLU A 243 -14.14 18.30 16.41
CA GLU A 243 -14.10 18.22 14.94
C GLU A 243 -15.37 17.59 14.34
N LYS A 244 -15.93 16.55 14.99
CA LYS A 244 -17.05 15.77 14.45
C LYS A 244 -18.44 16.28 14.79
N PHE A 245 -18.61 16.94 15.93
CA PHE A 245 -19.91 17.37 16.45
C PHE A 245 -20.02 18.90 16.60
N ALA A 246 -19.00 19.68 16.25
CA ALA A 246 -19.18 21.12 16.01
C ALA A 246 -19.83 21.31 14.64
N GLY A 247 -21.16 21.17 14.62
CA GLY A 247 -22.06 21.54 13.54
C GLY A 247 -23.26 22.23 14.15
#